data_AF-A0A2G9TMB7-F1
#
_entry.id   AF-A0A2G9TMB7-F1
#
_cell.length_a   1.000
_cell.length_b   1.000
_cell.length_c   1.000
_cell.angle_alpha   90.00
_cell.angle_beta   90.00
_cell.angle_gamma   90.00
#
_symmetry.space_group_name_H-M   'P 1'
#
loop_
_entity.id
_entity.type
_entity.pdbx_description
1 polymer ?
#
loop_
_entity_poly.entity_id
_entity_poly.type
_entity_poly.pdbx_seq_one_letter_code
_entity_poly.pdbx_strand_id
1 'polypeptide(L)'
;MVSQKTTAETKSSRVIVNLTPGSSTLVILFGWAGCHDRYLKKYSDYYENAGISTIRYTTPIRKIRRYQSYHHFAKKFFREVLEKNEHTYHPNIYFHCFSMNGCSTFTTLWDLLDKNQRGFIQGACSRDFIRQ
;
A
#
# COMPACT_ATOMS: atom_id res chain seq x y z
N MET A 1 -5.82 42.21 -13.97
CA MET A 1 -5.24 41.33 -12.94
C MET A 1 -6.28 40.28 -12.57
N VAL A 2 -6.20 39.08 -13.15
CA VAL A 2 -7.14 37.99 -12.87
C VAL A 2 -6.50 37.10 -11.82
N SER A 3 -7.05 37.14 -10.61
CA SER A 3 -6.65 36.30 -9.47
C SER A 3 -7.02 34.85 -9.79
N GLN A 4 -5.99 34.03 -10.05
CA GLN A 4 -6.17 32.59 -10.19
C GLN A 4 -6.38 31.99 -8.80
N LYS A 5 -7.63 31.62 -8.50
CA LYS A 5 -7.95 30.69 -7.41
C LYS A 5 -7.39 29.32 -7.78
N THR A 6 -6.27 28.95 -7.18
CA THR A 6 -5.78 27.57 -7.18
C THR A 6 -6.72 26.73 -6.32
N THR A 7 -7.60 25.97 -6.98
CA THR A 7 -8.32 24.86 -6.35
C THR A 7 -7.29 23.85 -5.87
N ALA A 8 -7.05 23.81 -4.57
CA ALA A 8 -6.32 22.73 -3.92
C ALA A 8 -7.09 21.43 -4.19
N GLU A 9 -6.57 20.60 -5.10
CA GLU A 9 -6.99 19.20 -5.20
C GLU A 9 -6.77 18.57 -3.83
N THR A 10 -7.86 18.18 -3.18
CA THR A 10 -7.85 17.42 -1.94
C THR A 10 -7.17 16.08 -2.20
N LYS A 11 -5.84 16.05 -2.05
CA LYS A 11 -4.98 14.87 -2.16
C LYS A 11 -5.39 13.92 -1.03
N SER A 12 -6.39 13.07 -1.29
CA SER A 12 -6.82 12.01 -0.39
C SER A 12 -5.71 10.95 -0.36
N SER A 13 -4.61 11.24 0.34
CA SER A 13 -3.44 10.38 0.53
C SER A 13 -3.81 9.18 1.40
N ARG A 14 -4.56 8.24 0.82
CA ARG A 14 -4.81 6.91 1.40
C ARG A 14 -3.57 6.03 1.37
N VAL A 15 -2.59 6.44 0.57
CA VAL A 15 -1.21 5.97 0.57
C VAL A 15 -0.42 6.96 1.41
N ILE A 16 0.25 6.47 2.45
CA ILE A 16 1.22 7.23 3.22
C ILE A 16 2.55 6.50 3.13
N VAL A 17 3.57 7.22 2.71
CA VAL A 17 4.91 6.70 2.45
C VAL A 17 5.83 7.25 3.53
N ASN A 18 6.62 6.37 4.14
CA ASN A 18 7.72 6.74 5.02
C ASN A 18 8.99 6.02 4.54
N LEU A 19 9.91 6.76 3.94
CA LEU A 19 11.17 6.21 3.45
C LEU A 19 12.28 6.47 4.47
N THR A 20 12.96 5.41 4.88
CA THR A 20 14.16 5.52 5.71
C THR A 20 15.39 5.56 4.80
N PRO A 21 16.26 6.60 4.88
CA PRO A 21 17.50 6.66 4.11
C PRO A 21 18.37 5.43 4.34
N GLY A 22 18.88 4.83 3.26
CA GLY A 22 19.74 3.64 3.33
C GLY A 22 19.01 2.32 3.62
N SER A 23 17.68 2.33 3.75
CA SER A 23 16.92 1.10 3.94
C SER A 23 16.91 0.26 2.67
N SER A 24 17.33 -1.01 2.78
CA SER A 24 17.24 -1.99 1.68
C SER A 24 15.87 -2.67 1.59
N THR A 25 14.99 -2.40 2.56
CA THR A 25 13.74 -3.13 2.74
C THR A 25 12.55 -2.17 2.80
N LEU A 26 11.47 -2.54 2.10
CA LEU A 26 10.20 -1.83 2.09
C LEU A 26 9.10 -2.76 2.61
N VAL A 27 8.32 -2.31 3.59
CA VAL A 27 7.12 -3.02 4.06
C VAL A 27 5.87 -2.25 3.65
N ILE A 28 5.00 -2.89 2.88
CA ILE A 28 3.71 -2.34 2.46
C ILE A 28 2.61 -2.93 3.34
N LEU A 29 1.95 -2.09 4.13
CA LEU A 29 0.89 -2.45 5.06
C LEU A 29 -0.48 -2.16 4.44
N PHE A 30 -1.28 -3.21 4.23
CA PHE A 30 -2.66 -3.11 3.75
C PHE A 30 -3.67 -3.25 4.89
N GLY A 31 -4.44 -2.19 5.14
CA GLY A 31 -5.40 -2.16 6.24
C GLY A 31 -6.64 -3.04 6.06
N TRP A 32 -7.31 -3.32 7.17
CA TRP A 32 -8.56 -4.07 7.23
C TRP A 32 -9.79 -3.22 6.89
N ALA A 33 -10.98 -3.82 6.89
CA ALA A 33 -12.24 -3.12 6.68
C ALA A 33 -12.50 -2.07 7.77
N GLY A 34 -12.69 -0.81 7.38
CA GLY A 34 -12.87 0.30 8.33
C GLY A 34 -11.56 0.78 8.98
N CYS A 35 -10.41 0.29 8.50
CA CYS A 35 -9.11 0.74 8.98
C CYS A 35 -8.88 2.22 8.65
N HIS A 36 -8.36 2.95 9.63
CA HIS A 36 -7.84 4.31 9.47
C HIS A 36 -6.32 4.26 9.58
N ASP A 37 -5.63 5.19 8.91
CA ASP A 37 -4.18 5.24 8.89
C ASP A 37 -3.53 5.23 10.29
N ARG A 38 -4.13 5.95 11.26
CA ARG A 38 -3.68 5.98 12.66
C ARG A 38 -3.54 4.58 13.28
N TYR A 39 -4.32 3.61 12.83
CA TYR A 39 -4.22 2.24 13.32
C TYR A 39 -3.05 1.50 12.67
N LEU A 40 -2.78 1.75 11.38
CA LEU A 40 -1.60 1.23 10.70
C LEU A 40 -0.30 1.88 11.19
N LYS A 41 -0.34 3.14 11.66
CA LYS A 41 0.82 3.85 12.24
C LYS A 41 1.50 3.03 13.32
N LYS A 42 0.72 2.48 14.26
CA LYS A 42 1.24 1.62 15.32
C LYS A 42 2.09 0.47 14.77
N TYR A 43 1.67 -0.14 13.66
CA TYR A 43 2.38 -1.25 13.04
C TYR A 43 3.57 -0.78 12.20
N SER A 44 3.44 0.34 11.49
CA SER A 44 4.54 0.90 10.71
C SER A 44 5.66 1.41 11.60
N ASP A 45 5.35 1.89 12.81
CA ASP A 45 6.34 2.37 13.78
C ASP A 45 7.31 1.29 14.22
N TYR A 46 6.88 0.02 14.32
CA TYR A 46 7.80 -1.07 14.61
C TYR A 46 8.85 -1.26 13.52
N TYR A 47 8.46 -1.13 12.25
CA TYR A 47 9.38 -1.23 11.11
C TYR A 47 10.26 0.02 10.99
N GLU A 48 9.66 1.20 11.12
CA GLU A 48 10.35 2.50 11.02
C GLU A 48 11.41 2.63 12.12
N ASN A 49 11.10 2.24 13.36
CA ASN A 49 12.07 2.22 14.46
C ASN A 49 13.21 1.22 14.24
N ALA A 50 12.99 0.19 13.41
CA ALA A 50 14.03 -0.74 12.98
C ALA A 50 14.81 -0.27 11.73
N GLY A 51 14.56 0.95 11.26
CA GLY A 51 15.22 1.51 10.07
C GLY A 51 14.66 1.00 8.73
N ILE A 52 13.44 0.46 8.74
CA ILE A 52 12.79 -0.12 7.55
C ILE A 52 11.82 0.90 6.95
N SER A 53 11.87 1.09 5.63
CA SER A 53 10.88 1.93 4.92
C SER A 53 9.50 1.29 4.94
N THR A 54 8.45 2.11 5.06
CA THR A 54 7.06 1.64 5.08
C THR A 54 6.16 2.38 4.11
N ILE A 55 5.14 1.68 3.62
CA ILE A 55 3.99 2.29 2.93
C ILE A 55 2.73 1.76 3.58
N ARG A 56 1.84 2.67 4.00
CA ARG A 56 0.55 2.34 4.57
C ARG A 56 -0.54 2.63 3.56
N TYR A 57 -1.43 1.66 3.35
CA TYR A 57 -2.57 1.83 2.46
C TYR A 57 -3.87 1.36 3.08
N THR A 58 -4.89 2.22 3.01
CA THR A 58 -6.26 1.91 3.47
C THR A 58 -7.25 1.94 2.32
N THR A 59 -7.64 0.74 1.87
CA THR A 59 -8.68 0.57 0.84
C THR A 59 -10.01 1.16 1.33
N PRO A 60 -10.70 2.00 0.53
CA PRO A 60 -11.95 2.63 0.93
C PRO A 60 -13.09 1.62 0.93
N ILE A 61 -13.24 0.87 2.03
CA ILE A 61 -14.21 -0.23 2.14
C ILE A 61 -15.65 0.16 1.77
N ARG A 62 -16.08 1.40 2.07
CA ARG A 62 -17.43 1.89 1.71
C ARG A 62 -17.70 1.91 0.20
N LYS A 63 -16.65 1.91 -0.62
CA LYS A 63 -16.72 1.86 -2.10
C LYS A 63 -16.54 0.43 -2.65
N ILE A 64 -16.25 -0.55 -1.81
CA ILE A 64 -16.16 -1.96 -2.20
C ILE A 64 -17.57 -2.55 -2.17
N ARG A 65 -18.10 -2.92 -3.34
CA ARG A 65 -19.43 -3.57 -3.46
C ARG A 65 -19.30 -5.05 -3.78
N ARG A 66 -18.24 -5.45 -4.50
CA ARG A 66 -17.91 -6.83 -4.89
C ARG A 66 -16.39 -6.97 -4.96
N TYR A 67 -15.88 -8.20 -5.07
CA TYR A 67 -14.44 -8.45 -5.18
C TYR A 67 -13.78 -7.69 -6.34
N GLN A 68 -14.47 -7.55 -7.48
CA GLN A 68 -13.98 -6.82 -8.64
C GLN A 68 -13.73 -5.33 -8.34
N SER A 69 -14.37 -4.75 -7.31
CA SER A 69 -14.11 -3.37 -6.89
C SER A 69 -12.66 -3.18 -6.41
N TYR A 70 -12.01 -4.22 -5.86
CA TYR A 70 -10.61 -4.13 -5.41
C TYR A 70 -9.65 -3.86 -6.57
N HIS A 71 -9.92 -4.36 -7.79
CA HIS A 71 -9.07 -4.13 -8.96
C HIS A 71 -8.89 -2.64 -9.25
N HIS A 72 -9.95 -1.83 -9.12
CA HIS A 72 -9.87 -0.39 -9.32
C HIS A 72 -8.90 0.26 -8.31
N PHE A 73 -8.99 -0.14 -7.05
CA PHE A 73 -8.16 0.43 -5.97
C PHE A 73 -6.72 -0.08 -6.02
N ALA A 74 -6.51 -1.36 -6.31
CA ALA A 74 -5.20 -1.95 -6.54
C ALA A 74 -4.50 -1.32 -7.74
N LYS A 75 -5.21 -1.08 -8.85
CA LYS A 75 -4.66 -0.37 -10.02
C LYS A 75 -4.28 1.06 -9.67
N LYS A 76 -5.12 1.76 -8.90
CA LYS A 76 -4.78 3.11 -8.43
C LYS A 76 -3.53 3.10 -7.54
N PHE A 77 -3.44 2.16 -6.60
CA PHE A 77 -2.25 1.97 -5.77
C PHE A 77 -1.00 1.67 -6.61
N PHE A 78 -1.09 0.74 -7.56
CA PHE A 78 0.00 0.39 -8.48
C PHE A 78 0.54 1.62 -9.22
N ARG A 79 -0.34 2.45 -9.77
CA ARG A 79 0.04 3.69 -10.46
C ARG A 79 0.68 4.72 -9.55
N GLU A 80 0.15 4.87 -8.33
CA GLU A 80 0.63 5.87 -7.38
C GLU A 80 1.97 5.49 -6.74
N VAL A 81 2.20 4.19 -6.51
CA VAL A 81 3.32 3.70 -5.69
C VAL A 81 4.40 3.00 -6.50
N LEU A 82 4.01 2.18 -7.49
CA LEU A 82 4.93 1.26 -8.16
C LEU A 82 5.33 1.75 -9.57
N GLU A 83 4.41 2.34 -10.34
CA GLU A 83 4.74 2.88 -11.68
C GLU A 83 5.60 4.15 -11.61
N LYS A 84 5.34 5.02 -10.62
CA LYS A 84 6.03 6.32 -10.51
C LYS A 84 7.52 6.19 -10.14
N ASN A 85 8.00 5.01 -9.80
CA ASN A 85 9.40 4.68 -9.51
C ASN A 85 10.13 5.53 -8.45
N GLU A 86 9.44 6.44 -7.76
CA GLU A 86 10.00 7.27 -6.68
C GLU A 86 10.32 6.45 -5.41
N HIS A 87 9.85 5.21 -5.31
CA HIS A 87 9.91 4.39 -4.09
C HIS A 87 10.53 2.99 -4.32
N THR A 88 10.98 2.68 -5.54
CA THR A 88 11.35 1.32 -5.98
C THR A 88 12.85 1.02 -5.90
N TYR A 89 13.63 1.82 -5.15
CA TYR A 89 15.05 1.52 -4.90
C TYR A 89 15.27 0.53 -3.74
N HIS A 90 14.23 -0.21 -3.35
CA HIS A 90 14.31 -1.22 -2.30
C HIS A 90 14.39 -2.62 -2.92
N PRO A 91 15.51 -3.35 -2.80
CA PRO A 91 15.65 -4.70 -3.34
C PRO A 91 14.68 -5.72 -2.69
N ASN A 92 14.24 -5.47 -1.45
CA ASN A 92 13.34 -6.37 -0.72
C ASN A 92 12.00 -5.68 -0.41
N ILE A 93 10.90 -6.20 -0.95
CA ILE A 93 9.54 -5.68 -0.69
C ILE A 93 8.71 -6.75 0.00
N TYR A 94 8.19 -6.44 1.18
CA TYR A 94 7.30 -7.30 1.95
C TYR A 94 5.89 -6.71 2.03
N PHE A 95 4.88 -7.57 1.99
CA PHE A 95 3.48 -7.16 2.11
C PHE A 95 2.90 -7.67 3.43
N HIS A 96 2.52 -6.76 4.31
CA HIS A 96 1.78 -7.06 5.53
C HIS A 96 0.29 -6.82 5.29
N CYS A 97 -0.45 -7.91 5.07
CA CYS A 97 -1.87 -7.85 4.73
C CYS A 97 -2.75 -8.09 5.96
N PHE A 98 -3.47 -7.06 6.42
CA PHE A 98 -4.39 -7.21 7.54
C PHE A 98 -5.78 -7.66 7.08
N SER A 99 -6.25 -8.78 7.64
CA SER A 99 -7.59 -9.33 7.40
C SER A 99 -7.89 -9.59 5.91
N MET A 100 -9.14 -9.96 5.62
CA MET A 100 -9.59 -10.27 4.25
C MET A 100 -9.52 -9.06 3.31
N ASN A 101 -9.76 -7.85 3.81
CA ASN A 101 -9.68 -6.63 2.99
C ASN A 101 -8.25 -6.34 2.52
N GLY A 102 -7.27 -6.48 3.41
CA GLY A 102 -5.86 -6.33 3.06
C GLY A 102 -5.43 -7.40 2.07
N CYS A 103 -5.77 -8.67 2.34
CA CYS A 103 -5.47 -9.78 1.44
C CYS A 103 -6.12 -9.61 0.06
N SER A 104 -7.40 -9.22 0.00
CA SER A 104 -8.11 -9.00 -1.28
C SER A 104 -7.49 -7.87 -2.11
N THR A 105 -7.05 -6.80 -1.43
CA THR A 105 -6.32 -5.70 -2.06
C THR A 105 -5.00 -6.22 -2.63
N PHE A 106 -4.23 -6.98 -1.84
CA PHE A 106 -2.98 -7.58 -2.29
C PHE A 106 -3.18 -8.57 -3.44
N THR A 107 -4.15 -9.48 -3.38
CA THR A 107 -4.39 -10.46 -4.46
C THR A 107 -4.70 -9.76 -5.77
N THR A 108 -5.59 -8.75 -5.78
CA THR A 108 -5.86 -7.99 -7.01
C THR A 108 -4.68 -7.14 -7.48
N LEU A 109 -3.81 -6.67 -6.58
CA LEU A 109 -2.55 -6.04 -6.93
C LEU A 109 -1.57 -7.05 -7.54
N TRP A 110 -1.48 -8.25 -6.96
CA TRP A 110 -0.66 -9.34 -7.46
C TRP A 110 -1.08 -9.74 -8.88
N ASP A 111 -2.38 -9.86 -9.15
CA ASP A 111 -2.89 -10.11 -10.50
C ASP A 111 -2.46 -9.03 -11.50
N LEU A 112 -2.38 -7.76 -11.07
CA LEU A 112 -1.89 -6.66 -11.91
C LEU A 112 -0.38 -6.75 -12.13
N LEU A 113 0.36 -7.11 -11.08
CA LEU A 113 1.80 -7.26 -11.12
C LEU A 113 2.22 -8.42 -12.03
N ASP A 114 1.59 -9.58 -11.89
CA ASP A 114 1.82 -10.77 -12.72
C ASP A 114 1.52 -10.49 -14.20
N LYS A 115 0.43 -9.75 -14.49
CA LYS A 115 0.09 -9.34 -15.86
C LYS A 115 1.03 -8.28 -16.44
N ASN A 116 1.59 -7.42 -15.58
CA ASN A 116 2.48 -6.32 -15.99
C ASN A 116 3.97 -6.69 -15.94
N GLN A 117 4.37 -7.79 -15.27
CA GLN A 117 5.77 -8.20 -15.13
C GLN A 117 6.01 -9.64 -15.58
N ARG A 118 6.85 -9.80 -16.61
CA ARG A 118 7.54 -11.05 -16.96
C ARG A 118 8.69 -11.37 -15.98
N GLY A 119 8.40 -11.38 -14.67
CA GLY A 119 9.32 -11.76 -13.60
C GLY A 119 9.92 -10.58 -12.83
N PHE A 120 9.76 -10.58 -11.50
CA PHE A 120 10.75 -10.13 -10.49
C PHE A 120 10.20 -9.97 -9.06
N ILE A 121 8.97 -10.40 -8.74
CA ILE A 121 8.41 -10.23 -7.39
C ILE A 121 8.20 -11.59 -6.74
N GLN A 122 8.86 -11.82 -5.62
CA GLN A 122 8.67 -13.01 -4.78
C GLN A 122 7.80 -12.64 -3.58
N GLY A 123 6.50 -12.83 -3.71
CA GLY A 123 5.54 -12.55 -2.64
C GLY A 123 5.43 -13.74 -1.68
N ALA A 124 5.90 -13.58 -0.44
CA ALA A 124 5.55 -14.47 0.66
C ALA A 124 4.34 -13.89 1.40
N CYS A 125 3.16 -14.50 1.25
CA CYS A 125 1.99 -14.22 2.07
C CYS A 125 2.08 -15.11 3.32
N SER A 126 2.71 -14.63 4.40
CA SER A 126 2.67 -15.34 5.68
C SER A 126 1.29 -15.18 6.31
N ARG A 127 0.60 -16.30 6.55
CA ARG A 127 -0.71 -16.37 7.23
C ARG A 127 -0.58 -16.34 8.77
N ASP A 128 0.61 -16.05 9.32
CA ASP A 128 0.92 -16.37 10.72
C ASP A 128 0.80 -15.20 11.72
N PHE A 129 0.01 -14.17 11.44
CA PHE A 129 -0.18 -13.03 12.37
C PHE A 129 -1.62 -12.86 12.90
N ILE A 130 -2.33 -13.98 13.10
CA ILE A 130 -3.57 -14.01 13.92
C ILE A 130 -3.49 -15.17 14.92
N ARG A 131 -2.53 -15.10 15.85
CA ARG A 131 -2.60 -15.73 17.17
C ARG A 131 -1.77 -14.92 18.16
N GLN A 132 -2.38 -13.90 18.74
CA GLN A 132 -2.18 -13.48 20.13
C GLN A 132 -3.53 -13.08 20.68
#